data_AF-A0A963E2G2-F1
#
_entry.id   AF-A0A963E2G2-F1
#
_cell.length_a   1.000
_cell.length_b   1.000
_cell.length_c   1.000
_cell.angle_alpha   90.00
_cell.angle_beta   90.00
_cell.angle_gamma   90.00
#
_symmetry.space_group_name_H-M   'P 1'
#
loop_
_entity.id
_entity.type
_entity.pdbx_description
1 polymer ?
#
loop_
_entity_poly.entity_id
_entity_poly.type
_entity_poly.pdbx_seq_one_letter_code
_entity_poly.pdbx_strand_id
1 'polypeptide(L)'
;MIDALFDLLGTFYQDGNLAQAEWIARSILQAIPDDIVSLQFLGLVYYRTERRAAAMQAFSTVDRETAAPLSQATGDHELLASTQCLRAASGRGSALAGAWYDLGLLLFRLGRYQQALSALQSALCARPDWQAAQRAMARIAGFSAHRKAHATRRRLPQGR
;
A
#
# COMPACT_ATOMS: atom_id res chain seq x y z
N MET A 1 -0.99 -10.62 -18.62
CA MET A 1 0.20 -11.45 -18.24
C MET A 1 0.73 -11.05 -16.87
N ILE A 2 0.83 -9.75 -16.57
CA ILE A 2 1.25 -9.25 -15.24
C ILE A 2 0.17 -9.47 -14.17
N ASP A 3 -1.12 -9.39 -14.50
CA ASP A 3 -2.20 -9.59 -13.52
C ASP A 3 -2.16 -11.00 -12.89
N ALA A 4 -1.82 -12.02 -13.68
CA ALA A 4 -1.64 -13.38 -13.18
C ALA A 4 -0.46 -13.52 -12.22
N LEU A 5 0.61 -12.72 -12.39
CA LEU A 5 1.73 -12.68 -11.46
C LEU A 5 1.32 -12.06 -10.12
N PHE A 6 0.48 -11.03 -10.14
CA PHE A 6 -0.07 -10.45 -8.91
C PHE A 6 -0.98 -11.43 -8.17
N ASP A 7 -1.87 -12.14 -8.86
CA ASP A 7 -2.69 -13.17 -8.23
C ASP A 7 -1.85 -14.31 -7.64
N LEU A 8 -0.81 -14.74 -8.36
CA LEU A 8 0.12 -15.77 -7.90
C LEU A 8 0.93 -15.29 -6.67
N LEU A 9 1.36 -14.03 -6.68
CA LEU A 9 2.01 -13.39 -5.53
C LEU A 9 1.08 -13.36 -4.31
N GLY A 10 -0.18 -12.98 -4.49
CA GLY A 10 -1.19 -13.01 -3.43
C GLY A 10 -1.40 -14.41 -2.88
N THR A 11 -1.43 -15.42 -3.77
CA THR A 11 -1.59 -16.83 -3.40
C THR A 11 -0.41 -17.34 -2.59
N PHE A 12 0.83 -17.15 -3.05
CA PHE A 12 2.02 -17.57 -2.31
C PHE A 12 2.16 -16.84 -0.98
N TYR A 13 1.78 -15.56 -0.91
CA TYR A 13 1.76 -14.84 0.35
C TYR A 13 0.75 -15.43 1.35
N GLN A 14 -0.45 -15.77 0.90
CA GLN A 14 -1.46 -16.42 1.75
C GLN A 14 -1.03 -17.81 2.21
N ASP A 15 -0.37 -18.56 1.33
CA ASP A 15 0.20 -19.89 1.61
C ASP A 15 1.36 -19.83 2.63
N GLY A 16 1.85 -18.62 2.94
CA GLY A 16 3.02 -18.41 3.81
C GLY A 16 4.34 -18.65 3.09
N ASN A 17 4.28 -18.88 1.78
CA ASN A 17 5.44 -19.12 0.94
C ASN A 17 6.10 -17.80 0.52
N LEU A 18 6.76 -17.18 1.50
CA LEU A 18 7.34 -15.84 1.37
C LEU A 18 8.50 -15.77 0.37
N ALA A 19 9.24 -16.86 0.17
CA ALA A 19 10.34 -16.91 -0.79
C ALA A 19 9.84 -16.80 -2.24
N GLN A 20 8.77 -17.52 -2.57
CA GLN A 20 8.13 -17.48 -3.88
C GLN A 20 7.46 -16.11 -4.10
N ALA A 21 6.80 -15.57 -3.08
CA ALA A 21 6.23 -14.22 -3.14
C ALA A 21 7.31 -13.15 -3.39
N GLU A 22 8.47 -13.23 -2.73
CA GLU A 22 9.63 -12.36 -2.96
C GLU A 22 10.14 -12.47 -4.40
N TRP A 23 10.26 -13.70 -4.91
CA TRP A 23 10.74 -13.96 -6.26
C TRP A 23 9.82 -13.35 -7.32
N ILE A 24 8.50 -13.54 -7.19
CA ILE A 24 7.53 -12.97 -8.15
C ILE A 24 7.58 -11.45 -8.10
N ALA A 25 7.56 -10.84 -6.92
CA ALA A 25 7.59 -9.38 -6.78
C ALA A 25 8.84 -8.79 -7.45
N ARG A 26 10.00 -9.45 -7.30
CA ARG A 26 11.23 -9.05 -8.00
C ARG A 26 11.14 -9.23 -9.50
N SER A 27 10.52 -10.31 -9.97
CA SER A 27 10.31 -10.54 -11.40
C SER A 27 9.45 -9.45 -12.02
N ILE A 28 8.41 -8.98 -11.31
CA ILE A 28 7.58 -7.86 -11.76
C ILE A 28 8.41 -6.58 -11.80
N LEU A 29 9.24 -6.31 -10.78
CA LEU A 29 10.12 -5.14 -10.77
C LEU A 29 11.21 -5.14 -11.85
N GLN A 30 11.64 -6.32 -12.32
CA GLN A 30 12.54 -6.40 -13.46
C GLN A 30 11.86 -5.98 -14.77
N ALA A 31 10.56 -6.28 -14.92
CA ALA A 31 9.78 -5.90 -16.08
C ALA A 31 9.29 -4.45 -16.01
N ILE A 32 8.89 -4.00 -14.81
CA ILE A 32 8.42 -2.66 -14.52
C ILE A 32 9.25 -2.12 -13.36
N PRO A 33 10.39 -1.47 -13.67
CA PRO A 33 11.13 -0.74 -12.63
C PRO A 33 10.19 0.30 -12.03
N ASP A 34 10.17 0.37 -10.70
CA ASP A 34 9.33 1.27 -9.90
C ASP A 34 7.83 0.92 -9.80
N ASP A 35 7.45 -0.35 -10.05
CA ASP A 35 6.10 -0.83 -9.73
C ASP A 35 5.80 -0.73 -8.22
N ILE A 36 4.90 0.20 -7.86
CA ILE A 36 4.54 0.53 -6.48
C ILE A 36 3.97 -0.69 -5.75
N VAL A 37 3.14 -1.49 -6.44
CA VAL A 37 2.48 -2.67 -5.86
C VAL A 37 3.53 -3.70 -5.43
N SER A 38 4.48 -4.00 -6.31
CA SER A 38 5.57 -4.94 -6.05
C SER A 38 6.51 -4.46 -4.95
N LEU A 39 6.82 -3.16 -4.89
CA LEU A 39 7.59 -2.56 -3.80
C LEU A 39 6.88 -2.70 -2.45
N GLN A 40 5.57 -2.45 -2.41
CA GLN A 40 4.75 -2.60 -1.20
C GLN A 40 4.70 -4.05 -0.72
N PHE A 41 4.51 -5.01 -1.63
CA PHE A 41 4.51 -6.43 -1.30
C PHE A 41 5.89 -6.95 -0.88
N LEU A 42 6.97 -6.48 -1.50
CA LEU A 42 8.33 -6.76 -1.00
C LEU A 42 8.53 -6.20 0.40
N GLY A 43 8.05 -5.00 0.68
CA GLY A 43 8.07 -4.43 2.03
C GLY A 43 7.36 -5.33 3.05
N LEU A 44 6.19 -5.86 2.69
CA LEU A 44 5.43 -6.80 3.52
C LEU A 44 6.17 -8.14 3.73
N VAL A 45 6.71 -8.71 2.65
CA VAL A 45 7.47 -9.97 2.68
C VAL A 45 8.76 -9.81 3.50
N TYR A 46 9.51 -8.72 3.32
CA TYR A 46 10.68 -8.40 4.12
C TYR A 46 10.34 -8.19 5.60
N TYR A 47 9.18 -7.63 5.90
CA TYR A 47 8.74 -7.50 7.29
C TYR A 47 8.48 -8.87 7.94
N ARG A 48 7.85 -9.80 7.20
CA ARG A 48 7.56 -11.16 7.70
C ARG A 48 8.79 -12.05 7.77
N THR A 49 9.81 -11.79 6.95
CA THR A 49 11.11 -12.50 6.98
C THR A 49 12.13 -11.84 7.94
N GLU A 50 11.67 -10.97 8.85
CA GLU A 50 12.49 -10.23 9.83
C GLU A 50 13.53 -9.26 9.23
N ARG A 51 13.52 -9.05 7.92
CA ARG A 51 14.37 -8.09 7.20
C ARG A 51 13.82 -6.66 7.31
N ARG A 52 13.65 -6.18 8.54
CA ARG A 52 13.04 -4.87 8.85
C ARG A 52 13.71 -3.69 8.14
N ALA A 53 15.03 -3.71 8.02
CA ALA A 53 15.76 -2.63 7.33
C ALA A 53 15.35 -2.54 5.86
N ALA A 54 15.31 -3.67 5.15
CA ALA A 54 14.89 -3.73 3.74
C ALA A 54 13.40 -3.37 3.59
N ALA A 55 12.54 -3.82 4.51
CA ALA A 55 11.12 -3.45 4.52
C ALA A 55 10.93 -1.93 4.62
N MET A 56 11.64 -1.29 5.57
CA MET A 56 11.58 0.15 5.76
C MET A 56 12.12 0.93 4.56
N GLN A 57 13.13 0.41 3.87
CA GLN A 57 13.63 1.01 2.63
C GLN A 57 12.56 0.94 1.53
N ALA A 58 11.96 -0.23 1.30
CA ALA A 58 10.91 -0.41 0.29
C ALA A 58 9.68 0.49 0.54
N PHE A 59 9.26 0.68 1.79
CA PHE A 59 8.17 1.63 2.07
C PHE A 59 8.60 3.08 1.87
N SER A 60 9.87 3.41 2.14
CA SER A 60 10.41 4.76 1.95
C SER A 60 10.61 5.12 0.49
N THR A 61 10.91 4.14 -0.38
CA THR A 61 10.94 4.37 -1.83
C THR A 61 9.54 4.70 -2.34
N VAL A 62 8.52 3.97 -1.92
CA VAL A 62 7.11 4.29 -2.24
C VAL A 62 6.75 5.70 -1.77
N ASP A 63 7.11 6.08 -0.54
CA ASP A 63 6.87 7.46 -0.07
C ASP A 63 7.56 8.50 -0.95
N ARG A 64 8.80 8.25 -1.39
CA ARG A 64 9.55 9.17 -2.27
C ARG A 64 8.90 9.29 -3.63
N GLU A 65 8.46 8.18 -4.23
CA GLU A 65 7.74 8.19 -5.51
C GLU A 65 6.42 8.97 -5.39
N THR A 66 5.72 8.83 -4.26
CA THR A 66 4.49 9.60 -4.00
C THR A 66 4.73 11.07 -3.60
N ALA A 67 5.95 11.43 -3.15
CA ALA A 67 6.30 12.76 -2.63
C ALA A 67 7.25 13.56 -3.53
N ALA A 68 7.81 12.95 -4.58
CA ALA A 68 8.52 13.66 -5.64
C ALA A 68 7.64 14.80 -6.17
N PRO A 69 8.20 15.98 -6.49
CA PRO A 69 7.39 17.15 -6.84
C PRO A 69 6.51 16.81 -8.03
N LEU A 70 5.23 16.62 -7.72
CA LEU A 70 4.09 16.65 -8.61
C LEU A 70 4.02 18.03 -9.26
N SER A 71 4.98 18.33 -10.11
CA SER A 71 4.83 19.39 -11.09
C SER A 71 3.76 18.91 -12.08
N GLN A 72 2.51 19.29 -11.79
CA GLN A 72 1.34 19.35 -12.68
C GLN A 72 0.21 18.32 -12.56
N ALA A 73 -0.08 17.72 -11.40
CA ALA A 73 -1.37 17.01 -11.25
C ALA A 73 -1.93 17.05 -9.82
N THR A 74 -2.39 18.23 -9.41
CA THR A 74 -3.37 18.38 -8.33
C THR A 74 -4.64 17.60 -8.68
N GLY A 75 -4.93 16.51 -7.95
CA GLY A 75 -6.21 15.80 -7.98
C GLY A 75 -6.13 14.32 -8.35
N ASP A 76 -5.21 13.94 -9.22
CA ASP A 76 -5.22 12.60 -9.84
C ASP A 76 -4.29 11.58 -9.18
N HIS A 77 -3.42 11.98 -8.25
CA HIS A 77 -2.40 11.08 -7.71
C HIS A 77 -2.98 9.98 -6.78
N GLU A 78 -4.05 10.29 -6.05
CA GLU A 78 -4.87 9.29 -5.34
C GLU A 78 -5.60 8.36 -6.33
N LEU A 79 -5.92 8.86 -7.53
CA LEU A 79 -6.59 8.12 -8.60
C LEU A 79 -5.59 7.23 -9.39
N LEU A 80 -4.33 7.62 -9.54
CA LEU A 80 -3.31 6.90 -10.33
C LEU A 80 -2.71 5.71 -9.57
N ALA A 81 -2.32 5.90 -8.30
CA ALA A 81 -1.93 4.77 -7.44
C ALA A 81 -3.12 3.80 -7.29
N SER A 82 -4.34 4.34 -7.19
CA SER A 82 -5.56 3.55 -7.16
C SER A 82 -5.81 2.84 -8.49
N THR A 83 -5.61 3.43 -9.67
CA THR A 83 -5.89 2.77 -10.98
C THR A 83 -4.96 1.61 -11.32
N GLN A 84 -3.69 1.64 -10.90
CA GLN A 84 -2.79 0.48 -11.02
C GLN A 84 -3.11 -0.60 -9.98
N CYS A 85 -3.35 -0.23 -8.72
CA CYS A 85 -3.81 -1.16 -7.68
C CYS A 85 -5.18 -1.78 -7.98
N LEU A 86 -6.09 -1.00 -8.60
CA LEU A 86 -7.42 -1.40 -9.03
C LEU A 86 -7.33 -2.44 -10.14
N ARG A 87 -6.38 -2.33 -11.08
CA ARG A 87 -6.19 -3.33 -12.15
C ARG A 87 -5.63 -4.66 -11.60
N ALA A 88 -4.63 -4.60 -10.74
CA ALA A 88 -4.04 -5.80 -10.15
C ALA A 88 -5.00 -6.55 -9.19
N ALA A 89 -5.98 -5.86 -8.61
CA ALA A 89 -6.90 -6.42 -7.60
C ALA A 89 -8.34 -6.67 -8.09
N SER A 90 -8.69 -6.32 -9.33
CA SER A 90 -10.09 -6.36 -9.83
C SER A 90 -10.59 -7.74 -10.27
N GLY A 91 -9.78 -8.79 -10.14
CA GLY A 91 -10.31 -10.15 -10.13
C GLY A 91 -11.18 -10.35 -8.88
N ARG A 92 -12.51 -10.44 -9.03
CA ARG A 92 -13.42 -10.80 -7.94
C ARG A 92 -12.91 -12.08 -7.26
N GLY A 93 -12.41 -11.97 -6.03
CA GLY A 93 -11.82 -13.08 -5.28
C GLY A 93 -10.28 -13.17 -5.29
N SER A 94 -9.58 -12.16 -5.81
CA SER A 94 -8.11 -12.13 -5.84
C SER A 94 -7.51 -12.39 -4.45
N ALA A 95 -6.58 -13.34 -4.38
CA ALA A 95 -5.81 -13.66 -3.18
C ALA A 95 -5.05 -12.44 -2.62
N LEU A 96 -4.87 -11.43 -3.46
CA LEU A 96 -4.26 -10.17 -3.11
C LEU A 96 -5.07 -9.37 -2.08
N ALA A 97 -6.40 -9.55 -2.01
CA ALA A 97 -7.24 -8.84 -1.03
C ALA A 97 -6.72 -9.05 0.40
N GLY A 98 -6.44 -10.30 0.76
CA GLY A 98 -5.84 -10.69 2.05
C GLY A 98 -4.57 -9.91 2.35
N ALA A 99 -3.66 -9.92 1.38
CA ALA A 99 -2.34 -9.32 1.51
C ALA A 99 -2.42 -7.78 1.57
N TRP A 100 -3.34 -7.15 0.85
CA TRP A 100 -3.63 -5.71 0.94
C TRP A 100 -4.15 -5.28 2.31
N TYR A 101 -5.01 -6.09 2.92
CA TYR A 101 -5.50 -5.83 4.28
C TYR A 101 -4.35 -5.89 5.30
N ASP A 102 -3.51 -6.93 5.23
CA ASP A 102 -2.33 -7.07 6.09
C ASP A 102 -1.35 -5.92 5.92
N LEU A 103 -1.12 -5.51 4.66
CA LEU A 103 -0.29 -4.37 4.33
C LEU A 103 -0.84 -3.09 4.96
N GLY A 104 -2.15 -2.84 4.85
CA GLY A 104 -2.80 -1.68 5.45
C GLY A 104 -2.63 -1.63 6.97
N LEU A 105 -2.79 -2.77 7.66
CA LEU A 105 -2.56 -2.86 9.10
C LEU A 105 -1.08 -2.69 9.47
N LEU A 106 -0.17 -3.23 8.67
CA LEU A 106 1.27 -3.05 8.87
C LEU A 106 1.65 -1.57 8.73
N LEU A 107 1.22 -0.91 7.66
CA LEU A 107 1.50 0.50 7.40
C LEU A 107 0.90 1.40 8.49
N PHE A 108 -0.29 1.06 9.00
CA PHE A 108 -0.87 1.73 10.17
C PHE A 108 0.04 1.64 11.40
N ARG A 109 0.57 0.44 11.70
CA ARG A 109 1.52 0.24 12.81
C ARG A 109 2.84 0.97 12.59
N LEU A 110 3.27 1.13 11.34
CA LEU A 110 4.44 1.91 10.96
C LEU A 110 4.18 3.43 10.93
N GLY A 111 2.95 3.87 11.23
CA GLY A 111 2.57 5.30 11.23
C GLY A 111 2.39 5.91 9.84
N ARG A 112 2.40 5.09 8.78
CA ARG A 112 2.24 5.51 7.38
C ARG A 112 0.76 5.50 7.00
N TYR A 113 -0.02 6.42 7.58
CA TYR A 113 -1.48 6.42 7.47
C TYR A 113 -2.00 6.59 6.03
N GLN A 114 -1.33 7.38 5.19
CA GLN A 114 -1.78 7.60 3.81
C GLN A 114 -1.68 6.30 2.99
N GLN A 115 -0.51 5.66 2.97
CA GLN A 115 -0.34 4.38 2.29
C GLN A 115 -1.27 3.29 2.87
N ALA A 116 -1.50 3.30 4.19
CA ALA A 116 -2.40 2.36 4.84
C ALA A 116 -3.85 2.48 4.33
N LEU A 117 -4.33 3.71 4.11
CA LEU A 117 -5.67 3.95 3.55
C LEU A 117 -5.76 3.49 2.09
N SER A 118 -4.75 3.78 1.27
CA SER A 118 -4.70 3.31 -0.12
C SER A 118 -4.71 1.78 -0.20
N ALA A 119 -3.92 1.10 0.62
CA ALA A 119 -3.89 -0.36 0.67
C ALA A 119 -5.24 -0.97 1.09
N LEU A 120 -5.92 -0.39 2.09
CA LEU A 120 -7.24 -0.85 2.51
C LEU A 120 -8.32 -0.58 1.47
N GLN A 121 -8.21 0.52 0.73
CA GLN A 121 -9.10 0.81 -0.39
C GLN A 121 -8.95 -0.27 -1.47
N SER A 122 -7.72 -0.68 -1.80
CA SER A 122 -7.48 -1.79 -2.74
C SER A 122 -8.06 -3.12 -2.25
N ALA A 123 -7.95 -3.41 -0.95
CA ALA A 123 -8.58 -4.60 -0.36
C ALA A 123 -10.11 -4.57 -0.50
N LEU A 124 -10.73 -3.39 -0.30
CA LEU A 124 -12.18 -3.19 -0.45
C LEU A 124 -12.64 -3.23 -1.90
N CYS A 125 -11.82 -2.80 -2.86
CA CYS A 125 -12.15 -2.96 -4.27
C CYS A 125 -12.17 -4.44 -4.69
N ALA A 126 -11.25 -5.25 -4.16
CA ALA A 126 -11.23 -6.70 -4.41
C ALA A 126 -12.36 -7.44 -3.66
N ARG A 127 -12.69 -7.00 -2.45
CA ARG A 127 -13.76 -7.53 -1.60
C ARG A 127 -14.59 -6.38 -0.98
N PRO A 128 -15.63 -5.90 -1.68
CA PRO A 128 -16.44 -4.77 -1.20
C PRO A 128 -17.18 -5.07 0.10
N ASP A 129 -17.58 -6.32 0.32
CA ASP A 129 -18.28 -6.78 1.53
C ASP A 129 -17.36 -7.05 2.73
N TRP A 130 -16.08 -6.66 2.66
CA TRP A 130 -15.16 -6.93 3.74
C TRP A 130 -15.27 -5.91 4.88
N GLN A 131 -16.20 -6.17 5.80
CA GLN A 131 -16.48 -5.30 6.95
C GLN A 131 -15.24 -4.99 7.81
N ALA A 132 -14.33 -5.95 7.98
CA ALA A 132 -13.10 -5.73 8.77
C ALA A 132 -12.18 -4.69 8.11
N ALA A 133 -12.06 -4.71 6.78
CA ALA A 133 -11.30 -3.70 6.03
C ALA A 133 -11.97 -2.32 6.10
N GLN A 134 -13.31 -2.25 6.01
CA GLN A 134 -14.06 -1.00 6.16
C GLN A 134 -13.86 -0.37 7.54
N ARG A 135 -13.98 -1.17 8.62
CA ARG A 135 -13.75 -0.70 10.00
C ARG A 135 -12.31 -0.24 10.21
N ALA A 136 -11.34 -0.98 9.67
CA ALA A 136 -9.94 -0.60 9.75
C ALA A 136 -9.70 0.74 9.04
N MET A 137 -10.26 0.93 7.85
CA MET A 137 -10.13 2.17 7.07
C MET A 137 -10.74 3.36 7.81
N ALA A 138 -11.96 3.22 8.33
CA ALA A 138 -12.63 4.26 9.11
C ALA A 138 -11.82 4.67 10.36
N ARG A 139 -11.27 3.67 11.08
CA ARG A 139 -10.40 3.92 12.23
C ARG A 139 -9.16 4.71 11.84
N ILE A 140 -8.48 4.30 10.77
CA ILE A 140 -7.24 4.95 10.31
C ILE A 140 -7.50 6.36 9.80
N ALA A 141 -8.61 6.57 9.08
CA ALA A 141 -9.02 7.89 8.60
C ALA A 141 -9.26 8.85 9.77
N GLY A 142 -9.87 8.37 10.87
CA GLY A 142 -10.02 9.15 12.10
C GLY A 142 -8.67 9.59 12.71
N PHE A 143 -7.68 8.70 12.74
CA PHE A 143 -6.33 9.01 13.23
C PHE A 143 -5.58 10.00 12.33
N SER A 144 -5.68 9.85 11.01
CA SER A 144 -4.98 10.71 10.05
C SER A 144 -5.55 12.14 10.04
N ALA A 145 -6.87 12.29 10.15
CA ALA A 145 -7.56 13.58 10.27
C ALA A 145 -7.12 14.34 11.54
N HIS A 146 -7.01 13.64 12.67
CA HIS A 146 -6.53 14.22 13.93
C HIS A 146 -5.07 14.70 13.83
N ARG A 147 -4.18 13.93 13.20
CA ARG A 147 -2.78 14.35 13.00
C ARG A 147 -2.64 15.51 12.04
N LYS A 148 -3.38 15.52 10.92
CA LYS A 148 -3.38 16.65 9.97
C LYS A 148 -3.83 17.94 10.67
N ALA A 149 -4.88 17.88 11.49
CA ALA A 149 -5.36 19.02 12.27
C ALA A 149 -4.33 19.57 13.28
N HIS A 150 -3.52 18.70 13.89
CA HIS A 150 -2.41 19.11 14.77
C HIS A 150 -1.21 19.69 14.00
N ALA A 151 -0.94 19.21 12.79
CA ALA A 151 0.15 19.71 11.96
C ALA A 151 -0.14 21.09 11.36
N THR A 152 -1.39 21.36 10.95
CA THR A 152 -1.82 22.69 10.47
C THR A 152 -1.85 23.72 11.59
N ARG A 153 -2.24 23.36 12.82
CA ARG A 153 -2.19 24.28 13.98
C ARG A 153 -0.77 24.76 14.32
N ARG A 154 0.27 23.97 14.05
CA ARG A 154 1.68 24.37 14.25
C ARG A 154 2.28 25.22 13.13
N ARG A 155 1.58 25.38 12.00
CA ARG A 155 2.01 26.19 10.85
C ARG A 155 1.30 27.53 10.72
N LEU A 156 0.49 27.93 11.70
CA LEU A 156 0.05 29.31 11.79
C LEU A 156 1.24 30.14 12.27
N PRO A 157 1.81 31.05 11.46
CA PRO A 157 2.68 32.07 12.01
C PRO A 157 1.84 32.85 13.03
N GLN A 158 2.34 32.96 14.26
CA GLN A 158 1.82 33.97 15.18
C GLN A 158 2.13 35.34 14.55
N GLY A 159 1.18 35.81 13.73
CA GLY A 159 1.16 37.16 13.21
C GLY A 159 0.80 38.09 14.35
N ARG A 160 1.85 38.80 14.80
CA ARG A 160 1.90 40.08 15.52
C ARG A 160 0.59 40.75 15.91
#